data_AF-A0A9N9VTZ7-F1
#
_entry.id   AF-A0A9N9VTZ7-F1
#
_cell.length_a   1.000
_cell.length_b   1.000
_cell.length_c   1.000
_cell.angle_alpha   90.00
_cell.angle_beta   90.00
_cell.angle_gamma   90.00
#
_symmetry.space_group_name_H-M   'P 1'
#
loop_
_entity.id
_entity.type
_entity.pdbx_description
1 polymer ?
#
loop_
_entity_poly.entity_id
_entity_poly.type
_entity_poly.pdbx_seq_one_letter_code
_entity_poly.pdbx_strand_id
1 'polypeptide(L)'
;MQLQDGIFQKLGADQWNSVLRSKVNTTKNLHQYLLSDLDSIICLSSVAGIIGSRGQGNHNSGNTFQNAFMHYRRSIGLPGTSINLSLVTDIGVATEKNEAFQLLSSGGLVVRAAMAQQTPSQSIIGISRQSYFKRADITEPYWLAEARFLPLKADSEHGQDSQGNGD
;
A
#
# COMPACT_ATOMS: atom_id res chain seq x y z
N MET A 1 7.39 -11.09 2.58
CA MET A 1 5.92 -11.23 2.69
C MET A 1 5.57 -12.66 2.34
N GLN A 2 4.81 -13.37 3.17
CA GLN A 2 4.32 -14.71 2.85
C GLN A 2 2.87 -14.61 2.34
N LEU A 3 2.58 -15.27 1.22
CA LEU A 3 1.24 -15.32 0.63
C LEU A 3 0.77 -16.78 0.61
N GLN A 4 -0.47 -17.00 1.03
CA GLN A 4 -1.15 -18.29 0.92
C GLN A 4 -2.61 -18.01 0.62
N ASP A 5 -2.93 -17.92 -0.67
CA ASP A 5 -4.25 -17.55 -1.12
C ASP A 5 -5.18 -18.77 -1.12
N GLY A 6 -6.41 -18.55 -0.72
CA GLY A 6 -7.44 -19.57 -0.64
C GLY A 6 -8.77 -18.97 -0.24
N ILE A 7 -9.86 -19.59 -0.72
CA ILE A 7 -11.18 -19.28 -0.17
C ILE A 7 -11.18 -19.63 1.33
N PHE A 8 -11.81 -18.78 2.14
CA PHE A 8 -11.76 -18.87 3.61
C PHE A 8 -12.07 -20.28 4.13
N GLN A 9 -13.06 -20.94 3.54
CA GLN A 9 -13.48 -22.30 3.90
C GLN A 9 -12.41 -23.38 3.71
N LYS A 10 -11.41 -23.14 2.86
CA LYS A 10 -10.31 -24.07 2.55
C LYS A 10 -8.98 -23.67 3.21
N LEU A 11 -8.92 -22.52 3.89
CA LEU A 11 -7.71 -22.06 4.56
C LEU A 11 -7.55 -22.77 5.91
N GLY A 12 -6.49 -23.56 6.05
CA GLY A 12 -6.10 -24.14 7.33
C GLY A 12 -5.60 -23.08 8.31
N ALA A 13 -5.73 -23.34 9.61
CA ALA A 13 -5.27 -22.43 10.66
C ALA A 13 -3.77 -22.08 10.53
N ASP A 14 -2.93 -23.04 10.13
CA ASP A 14 -1.49 -22.81 9.95
C ASP A 14 -1.19 -21.90 8.75
N GLN A 15 -1.93 -22.04 7.65
CA GLN A 15 -1.82 -21.17 6.48
C GLN A 15 -2.25 -19.74 6.82
N TRP A 16 -3.34 -19.61 7.58
CA TRP A 16 -3.81 -18.33 8.09
C TRP A 16 -2.76 -17.66 9.01
N ASN A 17 -2.29 -18.40 10.02
CA ASN A 17 -1.36 -17.90 11.02
C ASN A 17 0.01 -17.57 10.42
N SER A 18 0.50 -18.35 9.46
CA SER A 18 1.80 -18.10 8.81
C SER A 18 1.82 -16.75 8.07
N VAL A 19 0.77 -16.44 7.30
CA VAL A 19 0.63 -15.14 6.61
C VAL A 19 0.57 -13.98 7.62
N LEU A 20 -0.24 -14.13 8.67
CA LEU A 20 -0.40 -13.09 9.69
C LEU A 20 0.85 -12.84 10.51
N ARG A 21 1.62 -13.89 10.87
CA ARG A 21 2.82 -13.77 11.71
C ARG A 21 3.78 -12.70 11.17
N SER A 22 3.99 -12.67 9.85
CA SER A 22 4.93 -11.76 9.22
C SER A 22 4.56 -10.28 9.37
N LYS A 23 3.26 -9.95 9.43
CA LYS A 23 2.75 -8.57 9.55
C LYS A 23 2.34 -8.23 10.98
N VAL A 24 1.57 -9.09 11.63
CA VAL A 24 1.01 -8.84 12.96
C VAL A 24 2.09 -8.95 14.04
N ASN A 25 2.75 -10.10 14.14
CA ASN A 25 3.69 -10.34 15.22
C ASN A 25 4.92 -9.46 15.06
N THR A 26 5.45 -9.32 13.85
CA THR A 26 6.57 -8.40 13.57
C THR A 26 6.23 -6.97 13.98
N THR A 27 5.08 -6.43 13.56
CA THR A 27 4.70 -5.05 13.90
C THR A 27 4.48 -4.87 15.40
N LYS A 28 3.89 -5.86 16.09
CA LYS A 28 3.75 -5.83 17.57
C LYS A 28 5.10 -5.86 18.27
N ASN A 29 6.00 -6.74 17.83
CA ASN A 29 7.33 -6.86 18.41
C ASN A 29 8.13 -5.57 18.20
N LEU A 30 8.12 -5.00 16.99
CA LEU A 30 8.76 -3.71 16.71
C LEU A 30 8.20 -2.60 17.60
N HIS A 31 6.88 -2.58 17.81
CA HIS A 31 6.30 -1.63 18.76
C HIS A 31 6.80 -1.87 20.16
N GLN A 32 6.72 -3.09 20.71
CA GLN A 32 7.09 -3.38 22.09
C GLN A 32 8.57 -3.09 22.41
N TYR A 33 9.48 -3.39 21.49
CA TYR A 33 10.92 -3.33 21.76
C TYR A 33 11.60 -2.05 21.28
N LEU A 34 10.93 -1.22 20.45
CA LEU A 34 11.52 0.01 19.89
C LEU A 34 10.69 1.27 20.21
N LEU A 35 9.95 1.27 21.32
CA LEU A 35 8.99 2.35 21.67
C LEU A 35 9.62 3.75 21.77
N SER A 36 10.86 3.86 22.25
CA SER A 36 11.47 5.15 22.63
C SER A 36 12.43 5.73 21.61
N ASP A 37 12.92 4.94 20.65
CA ASP A 37 14.14 5.29 19.90
C ASP A 37 13.89 5.48 18.39
N LEU A 38 12.64 5.39 17.94
CA LEU A 38 12.30 5.51 16.52
C LEU A 38 11.71 6.87 16.19
N ASP A 39 12.40 7.63 15.35
CA ASP A 39 11.89 8.87 14.75
C ASP A 39 10.70 8.60 13.80
N SER A 40 10.69 7.43 13.17
CA SER A 40 9.63 7.01 12.24
C SER A 40 9.46 5.50 12.19
N ILE A 41 8.24 5.06 11.92
CA ILE A 41 7.92 3.66 11.59
C ILE A 41 6.92 3.66 10.43
N ILE A 42 7.28 2.93 9.38
CA ILE A 42 6.51 2.86 8.14
C ILE A 42 6.21 1.40 7.84
N CYS A 43 4.93 1.04 7.74
CA CYS A 43 4.48 -0.28 7.33
C CYS A 43 4.00 -0.25 5.88
N LEU A 44 4.52 -1.17 5.06
CA LEU A 44 3.99 -1.42 3.72
C LEU A 44 2.76 -2.33 3.84
N SER A 45 1.60 -1.74 3.59
CA SER A 45 0.30 -2.36 3.56
C SER A 45 -0.20 -2.48 2.10
N SER A 46 -1.45 -2.87 1.92
CA SER A 46 -2.08 -3.03 0.61
C SER A 46 -3.49 -2.47 0.60
N VAL A 47 -3.90 -1.90 -0.53
CA VAL A 47 -5.30 -1.53 -0.80
C VAL A 47 -6.25 -2.70 -0.56
N ALA A 48 -5.81 -3.94 -0.77
CA ALA A 48 -6.60 -5.13 -0.49
C ALA A 48 -7.01 -5.26 1.00
N GLY A 49 -6.26 -4.65 1.92
CA GLY A 49 -6.64 -4.55 3.35
C GLY A 49 -7.74 -3.53 3.65
N ILE A 50 -8.15 -2.72 2.66
CA ILE A 50 -9.21 -1.72 2.76
C ILE A 50 -10.45 -2.19 2.01
N ILE A 51 -10.30 -2.48 0.71
CA ILE A 51 -11.43 -2.83 -0.18
C ILE A 51 -11.69 -4.33 -0.26
N GLY A 52 -10.75 -5.16 0.20
CA GLY A 52 -10.82 -6.61 0.09
C GLY A 52 -10.31 -7.14 -1.25
N SER A 53 -9.90 -8.40 -1.24
CA SER A 53 -9.52 -9.20 -2.40
C SER A 53 -9.99 -10.63 -2.20
N ARG A 54 -10.66 -11.20 -3.21
CA ARG A 54 -11.24 -12.55 -3.14
C ARG A 54 -10.13 -13.59 -3.02
N GLY A 55 -10.27 -14.54 -2.10
CA GLY A 55 -9.27 -15.57 -1.86
C GLY A 55 -8.04 -15.10 -1.06
N GLN A 56 -8.00 -13.84 -0.61
CA GLN A 56 -6.85 -13.27 0.12
C GLN A 56 -7.22 -12.83 1.54
N GLY A 57 -8.15 -13.54 2.19
CA GLY A 57 -8.68 -13.13 3.50
C GLY A 57 -7.61 -12.94 4.58
N ASN A 58 -6.68 -13.88 4.68
CA ASN A 58 -5.53 -13.83 5.59
C ASN A 58 -4.58 -12.64 5.28
N HIS A 59 -4.28 -12.40 4.00
CA HIS A 59 -3.46 -11.27 3.57
C HIS A 59 -4.14 -9.93 3.88
N ASN A 60 -5.43 -9.80 3.56
CA ASN A 60 -6.22 -8.59 3.83
C ASN A 60 -6.21 -8.29 5.32
N SER A 61 -6.48 -9.29 6.17
CA SER A 61 -6.45 -9.13 7.63
C SER A 61 -5.10 -8.63 8.16
N GLY A 62 -3.97 -9.12 7.62
CA GLY A 62 -2.65 -8.65 8.02
C GLY A 62 -2.39 -7.18 7.66
N ASN A 63 -2.86 -6.75 6.48
CA ASN A 63 -2.78 -5.36 6.04
C ASN A 63 -3.71 -4.43 6.84
N THR A 64 -4.97 -4.86 7.07
CA THR A 64 -5.92 -4.13 7.90
C THR A 64 -5.38 -3.93 9.32
N PHE A 65 -4.73 -4.96 9.89
CA PHE A 65 -4.07 -4.85 11.19
C PHE A 65 -3.01 -3.74 11.18
N GLN A 66 -2.10 -3.72 10.21
CA GLN A 66 -1.05 -2.69 10.15
C GLN A 66 -1.64 -1.28 9.98
N ASN A 67 -2.69 -1.14 9.18
CA ASN A 67 -3.40 0.13 9.00
C ASN A 67 -4.01 0.66 10.31
N ALA A 68 -4.72 -0.21 11.05
CA ALA A 68 -5.30 0.13 12.34
C ALA A 68 -4.21 0.39 13.40
N PHE A 69 -3.12 -0.38 13.37
CA PHE A 69 -2.07 -0.29 14.35
C PHE A 69 -1.22 0.99 14.20
N MET A 70 -0.94 1.43 12.96
CA MET A 70 -0.30 2.73 12.72
C MET A 70 -1.19 3.89 13.18
N HIS A 71 -2.51 3.78 12.99
CA HIS A 71 -3.47 4.74 13.52
C HIS A 71 -3.44 4.78 15.06
N TYR A 72 -3.45 3.61 15.71
CA TYR A 72 -3.31 3.50 17.16
C TYR A 72 -2.03 4.16 17.67
N ARG A 73 -0.88 3.90 17.04
CA ARG A 73 0.40 4.53 17.42
C ARG A 73 0.33 6.05 17.39
N ARG A 74 -0.22 6.63 16.31
CA ARG A 74 -0.41 8.09 16.24
C ARG A 74 -1.36 8.62 17.30
N SER A 75 -2.41 7.87 17.65
CA SER A 75 -3.35 8.30 18.70
C SER A 75 -2.74 8.39 20.09
N ILE A 76 -1.63 7.67 20.34
CA ILE A 76 -0.85 7.75 21.59
C ILE A 76 0.42 8.60 21.45
N GLY A 77 0.50 9.45 20.41
CA GLY A 77 1.62 10.38 20.21
C GLY A 77 2.90 9.75 19.66
N LEU A 78 2.86 8.49 19.23
CA LEU A 78 4.02 7.82 18.63
C LEU A 78 3.99 7.92 17.10
N PRO A 79 5.16 8.02 16.44
CA PRO A 79 5.24 7.94 14.99
C PRO A 79 4.62 6.63 14.49
N GLY A 80 3.95 6.70 13.34
CA GLY A 80 3.39 5.53 12.67
C GLY A 80 2.68 5.88 11.37
N THR A 81 3.13 5.30 10.26
CA THR A 81 2.49 5.46 8.95
C THR A 81 2.34 4.11 8.26
N SER A 82 1.16 3.85 7.71
CA SER A 82 0.94 2.73 6.80
C SER A 82 0.79 3.25 5.37
N ILE A 83 1.49 2.63 4.44
CA ILE A 83 1.41 2.93 3.01
C ILE A 83 0.71 1.75 2.35
N ASN A 84 -0.51 1.96 1.90
CA ASN A 84 -1.32 0.98 1.18
C ASN A 84 -0.93 1.03 -0.29
N LEU A 85 -0.11 0.05 -0.68
CA LEU A 85 0.30 -0.14 -2.06
C LEU A 85 -0.88 -0.71 -2.86
N SER A 86 -1.13 -0.12 -4.02
CA SER A 86 -1.93 -0.73 -5.09
C SER A 86 -1.08 -1.73 -5.88
N LEU A 87 -1.58 -2.19 -7.02
CA LEU A 87 -0.83 -3.04 -7.95
C LEU A 87 0.54 -2.41 -8.24
N VAL A 88 1.60 -3.11 -7.87
CA VAL A 88 2.97 -2.73 -8.22
C VAL A 88 3.28 -3.40 -9.55
N THR A 89 3.30 -2.60 -10.62
CA THR A 89 3.47 -3.04 -12.01
C THR A 89 4.92 -3.23 -12.44
N ASP A 90 5.86 -2.91 -11.55
CA ASP A 90 7.28 -2.72 -11.90
C ASP A 90 8.17 -3.74 -11.16
N ILE A 91 7.96 -3.92 -9.84
CA ILE A 91 8.70 -4.89 -9.00
C ILE A 91 7.81 -5.41 -7.87
N GLY A 92 7.37 -6.66 -7.94
CA GLY A 92 6.52 -7.30 -6.93
C GLY A 92 6.05 -8.68 -7.37
N VAL A 93 5.24 -9.35 -6.54
CA VAL A 93 4.68 -10.70 -6.84
C VAL A 93 3.94 -10.76 -8.19
N ALA A 94 3.54 -9.62 -8.74
CA ALA A 94 2.89 -9.50 -10.04
C ALA A 94 3.84 -9.47 -11.26
N THR A 95 5.16 -9.40 -11.08
CA THR A 95 6.12 -9.06 -12.16
C THR A 95 7.38 -9.94 -12.21
N GLU A 96 7.24 -11.26 -12.14
CA GLU A 96 8.33 -12.16 -12.59
C GLU A 96 8.54 -12.16 -14.13
N LYS A 97 8.01 -11.16 -14.86
CA LYS A 97 8.36 -10.91 -16.27
C LYS A 97 8.60 -9.41 -16.52
N ASN A 98 9.88 -9.08 -16.61
CA ASN A 98 10.50 -7.89 -17.21
C ASN A 98 9.56 -6.78 -17.71
N GLU A 99 9.47 -5.65 -17.00
CA GLU A 99 10.20 -4.41 -17.34
C GLU A 99 9.72 -3.21 -16.51
N ALA A 100 10.69 -2.29 -16.33
CA ALA A 100 10.57 -0.86 -16.02
C ALA A 100 10.34 -0.40 -14.57
N PHE A 101 11.17 0.56 -14.19
CA PHE A 101 11.47 1.09 -12.86
C PHE A 101 10.91 2.52 -12.77
N GLN A 102 9.62 2.70 -12.51
CA GLN A 102 8.99 4.03 -12.43
C GLN A 102 8.12 4.25 -11.17
N LEU A 103 7.71 3.20 -10.45
CA LEU A 103 6.99 3.33 -9.17
C LEU A 103 7.85 3.92 -8.02
N LEU A 104 9.17 3.86 -8.13
CA LEU A 104 10.11 4.28 -7.07
C LEU A 104 10.25 5.80 -6.94
N SER A 105 10.02 6.58 -7.99
CA SER A 105 10.17 8.04 -7.97
C SER A 105 9.06 8.74 -7.16
N SER A 106 7.81 8.27 -7.27
CA SER A 106 6.68 8.78 -6.46
C SER A 106 6.61 8.11 -5.08
N GLY A 107 6.98 6.83 -4.98
CA GLY A 107 7.06 6.10 -3.71
C GLY A 107 8.06 6.71 -2.73
N GLY A 108 9.22 7.17 -3.22
CA GLY A 108 10.26 7.80 -2.38
C GLY A 108 9.81 9.10 -1.71
N LEU A 109 9.01 9.92 -2.40
CA LEU A 109 8.46 11.17 -1.87
C LEU A 109 7.47 10.91 -0.72
N VAL A 110 6.58 9.93 -0.88
CA VAL A 110 5.63 9.55 0.17
C VAL A 110 6.34 8.95 1.37
N VAL A 111 7.41 8.16 1.16
CA VAL A 111 8.24 7.64 2.25
C VAL A 111 8.92 8.79 3.00
N ARG A 112 9.54 9.75 2.30
CA ARG A 112 10.16 10.92 2.94
C ARG A 112 9.14 11.75 3.74
N ALA A 113 7.97 12.01 3.18
CA ALA A 113 6.90 12.71 3.87
C ALA A 113 6.37 11.91 5.08
N ALA A 114 6.30 10.58 4.97
CA ALA A 114 5.91 9.69 6.07
C ALA A 114 6.96 9.65 7.19
N MET A 115 8.26 9.68 6.86
CA MET A 115 9.34 9.81 7.84
C MET A 115 9.25 11.15 8.58
N ALA A 116 8.90 12.23 7.87
CA ALA A 116 8.67 13.55 8.46
C ALA A 116 7.29 13.70 9.15
N GLN A 117 6.47 12.64 9.20
CA GLN A 117 5.10 12.64 9.74
C GLN A 117 4.15 13.65 9.07
N GLN A 118 4.45 14.08 7.84
CA GLN A 118 3.66 15.04 7.05
C GLN A 118 2.53 14.39 6.25
N THR A 119 2.36 13.07 6.37
CA THR A 119 1.28 12.31 5.72
C THR A 119 0.23 11.87 6.74
N PRO A 120 -0.99 11.51 6.35
CA PRO A 120 -1.92 10.81 7.22
C PRO A 120 -1.36 9.46 7.70
N SER A 121 -1.90 8.91 8.80
CA SER A 121 -1.49 7.59 9.33
C SER A 121 -1.74 6.43 8.36
N GLN A 122 -2.65 6.62 7.41
CA GLN A 122 -2.89 5.71 6.28
C GLN A 122 -2.80 6.51 4.98
N SER A 123 -1.83 6.18 4.15
CA SER A 123 -1.69 6.72 2.79
C SER A 123 -1.98 5.61 1.78
N ILE A 124 -2.62 5.93 0.66
CA ILE A 124 -2.85 4.98 -0.44
C ILE A 124 -2.07 5.48 -1.65
N ILE A 125 -1.27 4.61 -2.27
CA ILE A 125 -0.46 4.98 -3.44
C ILE A 125 -0.62 3.97 -4.58
N GLY A 126 -0.43 4.41 -5.81
CA GLY A 126 -0.50 3.56 -7.00
C GLY A 126 -1.92 3.23 -7.49
N ILE A 127 -2.97 3.76 -6.86
CA ILE A 127 -4.35 3.67 -7.38
C ILE A 127 -4.65 4.69 -8.50
N SER A 128 -3.70 5.59 -8.77
CA SER A 128 -3.95 6.84 -9.49
C SER A 128 -3.12 7.02 -10.74
N ARG A 129 -3.00 5.99 -11.56
CA ARG A 129 -2.80 6.26 -12.98
C ARG A 129 -4.18 6.29 -13.61
N GLN A 130 -4.69 7.48 -13.96
CA GLN A 130 -5.83 7.59 -14.86
C GLN A 130 -5.59 6.77 -16.15
N SER A 131 -4.31 6.68 -16.56
CA SER A 131 -3.85 5.81 -17.63
C SER A 131 -3.99 4.31 -17.35
N TYR A 132 -4.13 3.84 -16.11
CA TYR A 132 -4.47 2.45 -15.79
C TYR A 132 -5.93 2.17 -16.17
N PHE A 133 -6.87 3.01 -15.73
CA PHE A 133 -8.29 2.87 -16.08
C PHE A 133 -8.52 2.94 -17.59
N LYS A 134 -7.88 3.91 -18.26
CA LYS A 134 -7.91 4.02 -19.73
C LYS A 134 -7.30 2.80 -20.45
N ARG A 135 -6.16 2.27 -19.98
CA ARG A 135 -5.51 1.09 -20.61
C ARG A 135 -6.22 -0.22 -20.32
N ALA A 136 -6.89 -0.33 -19.18
CA ALA A 136 -7.62 -1.53 -18.77
C ALA A 136 -9.07 -1.55 -19.29
N ASP A 137 -9.51 -0.51 -20.02
CA ASP A 137 -10.90 -0.31 -20.44
C ASP A 137 -11.89 -0.35 -19.26
N ILE A 138 -11.46 0.16 -18.10
CA ILE A 138 -12.25 0.22 -16.87
C ILE A 138 -12.75 1.64 -16.71
N THR A 139 -14.06 1.80 -16.50
CA THR A 139 -14.67 3.10 -16.19
C THR A 139 -14.04 3.69 -14.92
N GLU A 140 -13.63 4.94 -14.99
CA GLU A 140 -13.04 5.66 -13.86
C GLU A 140 -14.02 5.63 -12.65
N PRO A 141 -13.57 5.21 -11.46
CA PRO A 141 -14.45 5.13 -10.30
C PRO A 141 -14.96 6.51 -9.88
N TYR A 142 -16.23 6.61 -9.50
CA TYR A 142 -16.87 7.89 -9.13
C TYR A 142 -16.14 8.65 -8.01
N TRP A 143 -15.51 7.92 -7.07
CA TRP A 143 -14.78 8.51 -5.95
C TRP A 143 -13.50 9.22 -6.40
N LEU A 144 -12.93 8.91 -7.58
CA LEU A 144 -11.73 9.59 -8.08
C LEU A 144 -12.00 11.06 -8.45
N ALA A 145 -13.27 11.43 -8.61
CA ALA A 145 -13.72 12.81 -8.80
C ALA A 145 -13.88 13.60 -7.48
N GLU A 146 -13.79 12.95 -6.30
CA GLU A 146 -13.93 13.66 -5.02
C GLU A 146 -12.68 14.52 -4.72
N ALA A 147 -12.90 15.70 -4.12
CA ALA A 147 -11.85 16.70 -3.89
C ALA A 147 -10.67 16.19 -3.05
N ARG A 148 -10.93 15.25 -2.13
CA ARG A 148 -9.93 14.57 -1.31
C ARG A 148 -8.96 13.69 -2.10
N PHE A 149 -9.25 13.38 -3.36
CA PHE A 149 -8.36 12.63 -4.26
C PHE A 149 -7.84 13.47 -5.44
N LEU A 150 -8.13 14.79 -5.49
CA LEU A 150 -7.55 15.72 -6.48
C LEU A 150 -6.01 15.66 -6.56
N PRO A 151 -5.26 15.57 -5.44
CA PRO A 151 -3.79 15.47 -5.52
C PRO A 151 -3.32 14.22 -6.27
N LEU A 152 -4.08 13.12 -6.19
CA LEU A 152 -3.79 11.89 -6.91
C LEU A 152 -4.07 12.02 -8.42
N LYS A 153 -5.03 12.87 -8.80
CA LYS A 153 -5.37 13.15 -10.20
C LYS A 153 -4.33 14.06 -10.88
N ALA A 154 -3.91 15.13 -10.21
CA ALA A 154 -2.93 16.07 -10.73
C ALA A 154 -1.57 15.41 -11.05
N ASP A 155 -1.11 14.50 -10.18
CA ASP A 155 0.14 13.76 -10.36
C ASP A 155 0.07 12.76 -11.54
N SER A 156 -1.14 12.38 -11.97
CA SER A 156 -1.36 11.44 -13.07
C SER A 156 -1.29 12.10 -14.46
N GLU A 157 -1.56 13.40 -14.55
CA GLU A 157 -1.57 14.17 -15.80
C GLU A 157 -0.15 14.61 -16.21
N HIS A 158 0.74 14.88 -15.24
CA HIS A 158 2.10 15.37 -15.49
C HIS A 158 3.09 14.29 -15.99
N GLY A 159 2.68 13.02 -16.02
CA GLY A 159 3.52 11.90 -16.50
C GLY A 159 3.33 11.53 -17.98
N GLN A 160 2.46 12.22 -18.72
CA GLN A 160 2.20 11.92 -20.14
C GLN A 160 3.13 12.65 -21.12
N ASP A 161 3.75 13.76 -20.72
CA ASP A 161 4.49 14.63 -21.65
C ASP A 161 5.93 14.17 -21.96
N SER A 162 6.42 13.08 -21.34
CA SER A 162 7.79 12.60 -21.54
C SER A 162 7.93 11.35 -22.43
N GLN A 163 6.87 10.93 -23.13
CA GLN A 163 6.95 9.88 -24.16
C GLN A 163 6.22 10.30 -25.44
N GLY A 164 6.84 11.21 -26.19
CA GLY A 164 6.31 11.64 -27.48
C GLY A 164 7.18 12.68 -28.17
N ASN A 165 8.39 12.30 -28.60
CA ASN A 165 8.94 12.65 -29.91
C ASN A 165 10.39 12.14 -30.03
N GLY A 166 10.58 11.22 -30.95
CA GLY A 166 11.86 10.74 -31.43
C GLY A 166 11.60 10.05 -32.76
N ASP A 167 11.65 10.86 -33.82
CA ASP A 167 11.65 10.42 -35.23
C ASP A 167 12.72 9.35 -35.51
#